data_AF-C5C751-F1
#
_entry.id   AF-C5C751-F1
#
_cell.length_a   1.000
_cell.length_b   1.000
_cell.length_c   1.000
_cell.angle_alpha   90.00
_cell.angle_beta   90.00
_cell.angle_gamma   90.00
#
_symmetry.space_group_name_H-M   'P 1'
#
loop_
_entity.id
_entity.type
_entity.pdbx_description
1 polymer ?
#
loop_
_entity_poly.entity_id
_entity_poly.type
_entity_poly.pdbx_seq_one_letter_code
_entity_poly.pdbx_strand_id
1 'polypeptide(L)'
;MHADNSHHLIVAAQRRHETTRAKATQALRDLDREGGTVTFQIVAEKAQVSRSWLYTQDDLCSEVRRLRDLRQVAGGVPLPASQRSTDASLIRRLEVANARVSDLTAENQRLRKQLEHALGRLRISNQER
;
A
#
# COMPACT_ATOMS: atom_id res chain seq x y z
N MET A 1 6.23 32.82 24.12
CA MET A 1 4.90 32.18 23.91
C MET A 1 5.02 31.18 22.78
N HIS A 2 5.06 29.88 23.08
CA HIS A 2 4.95 28.82 22.07
C HIS A 2 3.45 28.67 21.79
N ALA A 3 2.97 29.24 20.69
CA ALA A 3 1.60 28.98 20.26
C ALA A 3 1.46 27.47 20.01
N ASP A 4 0.37 26.89 20.46
CA ASP A 4 0.09 25.46 20.36
C ASP A 4 -0.25 25.08 18.90
N ASN A 5 0.74 25.24 18.02
CA ASN A 5 0.67 24.98 16.58
C ASN A 5 0.47 23.49 16.29
N SER A 6 0.79 22.64 17.27
CA SER A 6 0.60 21.19 17.20
C SER A 6 -0.87 20.84 16.96
N HIS A 7 -1.78 21.49 17.67
CA HIS A 7 -3.21 21.28 17.54
C HIS A 7 -3.72 21.67 16.14
N HIS A 8 -3.31 22.84 15.64
CA HIS A 8 -3.67 23.30 14.30
C HIS A 8 -3.14 22.39 13.19
N LEU A 9 -1.93 21.83 13.34
CA LEU A 9 -1.35 20.89 12.39
C LEU A 9 -2.07 19.54 12.40
N ILE A 10 -2.44 19.03 13.58
CA ILE A 10 -3.22 17.79 13.73
C ILE A 10 -4.60 17.94 13.08
N VAL A 11 -5.31 19.04 13.37
CA VAL A 11 -6.63 19.33 12.79
C VAL A 11 -6.54 19.47 11.27
N ALA A 12 -5.51 20.15 10.75
CA ALA A 12 -5.30 20.26 9.32
C ALA A 12 -4.99 18.91 8.65
N ALA A 13 -4.23 18.03 9.31
CA ALA A 13 -3.94 16.70 8.81
C ALA A 13 -5.20 15.80 8.78
N GLN A 14 -6.01 15.84 9.83
CA GLN A 14 -7.29 15.12 9.89
C GLN A 14 -8.24 15.56 8.78
N ARG A 15 -8.44 16.88 8.59
CA ARG A 15 -9.29 17.42 7.52
C ARG A 15 -8.83 16.99 6.13
N ARG A 16 -7.51 16.99 5.89
CA ARG A 16 -6.94 16.50 4.61
C ARG A 16 -7.24 15.01 4.41
N HIS A 17 -7.08 14.21 5.46
CA HIS A 17 -7.38 12.78 5.41
C HIS A 17 -8.86 12.51 5.11
N GLU A 18 -9.77 13.14 5.85
CA GLU A 18 -11.22 13.03 5.66
C GLU A 18 -11.66 13.46 4.26
N THR A 19 -11.12 14.58 3.76
CA THR A 19 -11.41 15.07 2.41
C THR A 19 -10.96 14.07 1.35
N THR A 20 -9.77 13.49 1.52
CA THR A 20 -9.21 12.49 0.59
C THR A 20 -10.06 11.22 0.59
N ARG A 21 -10.53 10.80 1.77
CA ARG A 21 -11.44 9.66 1.94
C ARG A 21 -12.81 9.89 1.32
N ALA A 22 -13.39 11.08 1.50
CA ALA A 22 -14.65 11.45 0.87
C ALA A 22 -14.55 11.39 -0.67
N LYS A 23 -13.44 11.92 -1.25
CA LYS A 23 -13.18 11.86 -2.69
C LYS A 23 -13.07 10.43 -3.20
N ALA A 24 -12.32 9.57 -2.49
CA ALA A 24 -12.17 8.17 -2.87
C ALA A 24 -13.50 7.39 -2.82
N THR A 25 -14.31 7.65 -1.79
CA THR A 25 -15.65 7.06 -1.66
C THR A 25 -16.57 7.52 -2.79
N GLN A 26 -16.53 8.80 -3.13
CA GLN A 26 -17.34 9.36 -4.22
C GLN A 26 -16.93 8.78 -5.58
N ALA A 27 -15.63 8.73 -5.86
CA ALA A 27 -15.10 8.11 -7.07
C ALA A 27 -15.56 6.66 -7.24
N LEU A 28 -15.58 5.90 -6.15
CA LEU A 28 -16.04 4.52 -6.14
C LEU A 28 -17.54 4.41 -6.48
N ARG A 29 -18.38 5.25 -5.87
CA ARG A 29 -19.83 5.31 -6.17
C ARG A 29 -20.12 5.72 -7.61
N ASP A 30 -19.33 6.65 -8.14
CA ASP A 30 -19.49 7.10 -9.52
C ASP A 30 -19.10 6.01 -10.51
N LEU A 31 -18.01 5.26 -10.24
CA LEU A 31 -17.61 4.10 -11.04
C LEU A 31 -18.62 2.96 -10.99
N ASP A 32 -19.22 2.74 -9.82
CA ASP A 32 -20.29 1.77 -9.66
C ASP A 32 -21.51 2.15 -10.52
N ARG A 33 -21.98 3.40 -10.42
CA ARG A 33 -23.10 3.95 -11.19
C ARG A 33 -22.85 3.91 -12.70
N GLU A 34 -21.64 4.21 -13.13
CA GLU A 34 -21.26 4.27 -14.56
C GLU A 34 -21.25 2.90 -15.24
N GLY A 35 -21.40 1.80 -14.53
CA GLY A 35 -21.38 0.50 -15.18
C GLY A 35 -20.00 0.12 -15.74
N GLY A 36 -18.93 0.87 -15.41
CA GLY A 36 -17.54 0.61 -15.84
C GLY A 36 -16.67 -0.19 -14.86
N THR A 37 -15.60 -0.81 -15.34
CA THR A 37 -14.72 -1.71 -14.55
C THR A 37 -14.18 -1.04 -13.29
N VAL A 38 -14.43 -1.64 -12.12
CA VAL A 38 -13.93 -1.15 -10.83
C VAL A 38 -12.58 -1.81 -10.52
N THR A 39 -11.50 -1.03 -10.66
CA THR A 39 -10.15 -1.47 -10.28
C THR A 39 -9.45 -0.45 -9.39
N PHE A 40 -8.50 -0.91 -8.57
CA PHE A 40 -7.67 -0.06 -7.73
C PHE A 40 -6.99 1.08 -8.50
N GLN A 41 -6.57 0.84 -9.74
CA GLN A 41 -5.97 1.86 -10.59
C GLN A 41 -7.00 2.93 -10.99
N ILE A 42 -8.14 2.52 -11.54
CA ILE A 42 -9.18 3.44 -12.01
C ILE A 42 -9.75 4.26 -10.84
N VAL A 43 -9.92 3.63 -9.68
CA VAL A 43 -10.38 4.30 -8.45
C VAL A 43 -9.34 5.33 -7.98
N ALA A 44 -8.05 4.97 -7.97
CA ALA A 44 -6.98 5.88 -7.58
C ALA A 44 -6.86 7.10 -8.51
N GLU A 45 -6.94 6.86 -9.83
CA GLU A 45 -6.94 7.92 -10.85
C GLU A 45 -8.16 8.84 -10.70
N LYS A 46 -9.36 8.28 -10.56
CA LYS A 46 -10.60 9.07 -10.43
C LYS A 46 -10.67 9.85 -9.11
N ALA A 47 -10.18 9.26 -8.02
CA ALA A 47 -10.12 9.90 -6.71
C ALA A 47 -8.94 10.89 -6.55
N GLN A 48 -8.00 10.91 -7.51
CA GLN A 48 -6.76 11.67 -7.44
C GLN A 48 -5.93 11.35 -6.18
N VAL A 49 -5.81 10.05 -5.88
CA VAL A 49 -5.03 9.53 -4.74
C VAL A 49 -4.01 8.51 -5.22
N SER A 50 -2.97 8.29 -4.43
CA SER A 50 -2.03 7.21 -4.74
C SER A 50 -2.65 5.83 -4.44
N ARG A 51 -2.26 4.81 -5.22
CA ARG A 51 -2.65 3.42 -4.94
C ARG A 51 -2.19 2.97 -3.56
N SER A 52 -0.99 3.39 -3.14
CA SER A 52 -0.45 3.10 -1.81
C SER A 52 -1.32 3.68 -0.71
N TRP A 53 -1.83 4.90 -0.88
CA TRP A 53 -2.79 5.49 0.07
C TRP A 53 -4.11 4.70 0.08
N LEU A 54 -4.61 4.29 -1.08
CA LEU A 54 -5.83 3.48 -1.16
C LEU A 54 -5.69 2.17 -0.39
N TYR A 55 -4.52 1.53 -0.47
CA TYR A 55 -4.21 0.31 0.30
C TYR A 55 -4.12 0.52 1.81
N THR A 56 -3.98 1.76 2.30
CA THR A 56 -4.07 2.04 3.74
C THR A 56 -5.51 2.09 4.26
N GLN A 57 -6.50 2.07 3.36
CA GLN A 57 -7.92 2.18 3.68
C GLN A 57 -8.61 0.82 3.43
N ASP A 58 -8.66 -0.02 4.46
CA ASP A 58 -9.16 -1.41 4.36
C ASP A 58 -10.63 -1.49 3.90
N ASP A 59 -11.45 -0.54 4.33
CA ASP A 59 -12.86 -0.46 3.93
C ASP A 59 -13.01 -0.16 2.44
N LEU A 60 -12.24 0.80 1.91
CA LEU A 60 -12.23 1.12 0.48
C LEU A 60 -11.69 -0.05 -0.34
N CYS A 61 -10.65 -0.73 0.15
CA CYS A 61 -10.11 -1.92 -0.51
C CYS A 61 -11.12 -3.06 -0.58
N SER A 62 -11.86 -3.28 0.50
CA SER A 62 -12.89 -4.31 0.58
C SER A 62 -14.03 -4.02 -0.40
N GLU A 63 -14.45 -2.76 -0.50
CA GLU A 63 -15.53 -2.36 -1.41
C GLU A 63 -15.12 -2.44 -2.89
N VAL A 64 -13.88 -2.07 -3.23
CA VAL A 64 -13.34 -2.26 -4.58
C VAL A 64 -13.36 -3.73 -4.98
N ARG A 65 -12.99 -4.65 -4.08
CA ARG A 65 -13.04 -6.10 -4.33
C ARG A 65 -14.48 -6.57 -4.49
N ARG A 66 -15.38 -6.18 -3.57
CA ARG A 66 -16.81 -6.53 -3.62
C ARG A 66 -17.46 -6.14 -4.95
N LEU A 67 -17.28 -4.89 -5.38
CA LEU A 67 -17.86 -4.38 -6.64
C LEU A 67 -17.28 -5.10 -7.87
N ARG A 68 -16.00 -5.45 -7.81
CA ARG A 68 -15.36 -6.24 -8.87
C ARG A 68 -15.95 -7.64 -8.93
N ASP A 69 -16.06 -8.34 -7.80
CA ASP A 69 -16.56 -9.72 -7.75
C ASP A 69 -18.03 -9.78 -8.18
N LEU A 70 -18.86 -8.83 -7.75
CA LEU A 70 -20.25 -8.71 -8.18
C LEU A 70 -20.38 -8.60 -9.72
N ARG A 71 -19.47 -7.87 -10.37
CA ARG A 71 -19.45 -7.74 -11.82
C ARG A 71 -18.93 -8.97 -12.55
N GLN A 72 -17.97 -9.69 -11.97
CA GLN A 72 -17.51 -10.97 -12.54
C GLN A 72 -18.64 -12.01 -12.52
N VAL A 73 -19.48 -11.98 -11.48
CA VAL A 73 -20.64 -12.89 -11.38
C VAL A 73 -21.78 -12.44 -12.29
N ALA A 74 -22.01 -11.13 -12.43
CA ALA A 74 -23.10 -10.58 -13.24
C ALA A 74 -22.82 -10.60 -14.77
N GLY A 75 -21.56 -10.46 -15.16
CA GLY A 75 -21.13 -10.52 -16.57
C GLY A 75 -20.29 -11.75 -16.80
N GLY A 76 -20.90 -12.85 -17.26
CA GLY A 76 -20.23 -14.11 -17.64
C GLY A 76 -19.23 -14.00 -18.81
N VAL A 77 -18.64 -12.83 -19.04
CA VAL A 77 -17.62 -12.58 -20.05
C VAL A 77 -16.27 -13.00 -19.47
N PRO A 78 -15.58 -14.01 -20.05
CA PRO A 78 -14.25 -14.36 -19.61
C PRO A 78 -13.34 -13.14 -19.78
N LEU A 79 -12.59 -12.76 -18.75
CA LEU A 79 -11.58 -11.72 -18.90
C LEU A 79 -10.71 -12.03 -20.14
N PRO A 80 -10.46 -11.03 -21.02
CA PRO A 80 -9.57 -11.18 -22.16
C PRO A 80 -8.26 -11.86 -21.76
N ALA A 81 -7.74 -12.76 -22.61
CA ALA A 81 -6.51 -13.49 -22.34
C ALA A 81 -5.32 -12.56 -22.02
N SER A 82 -5.31 -11.34 -22.56
CA SER A 82 -4.33 -10.29 -22.22
C SER A 82 -4.40 -9.86 -20.75
N GLN A 83 -5.60 -9.76 -20.17
CA GLN A 83 -5.79 -9.39 -18.76
C GLN A 83 -5.41 -10.54 -17.82
N ARG A 84 -5.69 -11.80 -18.16
CA ARG A 84 -5.21 -12.96 -17.39
C ARG A 84 -3.69 -13.09 -17.40
N SER A 85 -3.08 -12.86 -18.56
CA SER A 85 -1.61 -12.84 -18.69
C SER A 85 -1.00 -11.70 -17.87
N THR A 86 -1.69 -10.54 -17.82
CA THR A 86 -1.24 -9.39 -17.02
C THR A 86 -1.32 -9.69 -15.52
N ASP A 87 -2.41 -10.28 -15.03
CA ASP A 87 -2.56 -10.67 -13.63
C ASP A 87 -1.55 -11.74 -13.21
N ALA A 88 -1.33 -12.77 -14.03
CA ALA A 88 -0.30 -13.77 -13.78
C ALA A 88 1.11 -13.14 -13.74
N SER A 89 1.40 -12.20 -14.64
CA SER A 89 2.67 -11.46 -14.63
C SER A 89 2.81 -10.58 -13.39
N LEU A 90 1.72 -9.97 -12.92
CA LEU A 90 1.70 -9.13 -11.73
C LEU A 90 1.91 -9.95 -10.46
N ILE A 91 1.24 -11.10 -10.34
CA ILE A 91 1.44 -12.06 -9.24
C ILE A 91 2.91 -12.50 -9.21
N ARG A 92 3.45 -12.90 -10.37
CA ARG A 92 4.87 -13.31 -10.49
C ARG A 92 5.83 -12.20 -10.06
N ARG A 93 5.56 -10.95 -10.45
CA ARG A 93 6.39 -9.80 -10.04
C ARG A 93 6.28 -9.51 -8.54
N LEU A 94 5.11 -9.74 -7.94
CA LEU A 94 4.87 -9.57 -6.52
C LEU A 94 5.61 -10.65 -5.71
N GLU A 95 5.57 -11.90 -6.17
CA GLU A 95 6.36 -13.01 -5.59
C GLU A 95 7.85 -12.69 -5.61
N VAL A 96 8.39 -12.25 -6.75
CA VAL A 96 9.80 -11.90 -6.89
C VAL A 96 10.18 -10.72 -5.98
N ALA A 97 9.32 -9.70 -5.87
CA ALA A 97 9.56 -8.57 -4.98
C ALA A 97 9.57 -8.98 -3.51
N ASN A 98 8.63 -9.84 -3.09
CA ASN A 98 8.57 -10.35 -1.72
C ASN A 98 9.78 -11.22 -1.37
N ALA A 99 10.21 -12.09 -2.29
CA ALA A 99 11.42 -12.89 -2.11
C ALA A 99 12.64 -11.98 -1.89
N ARG A 100 12.79 -10.93 -2.71
CA ARG A 100 13.90 -9.98 -2.58
C ARG A 100 13.86 -9.18 -1.27
N VAL A 101 12.66 -8.81 -0.78
CA VAL A 101 12.51 -8.18 0.54
C VAL A 101 12.96 -9.14 1.64
N SER A 102 12.54 -10.41 1.57
CA SER A 102 12.98 -11.44 2.53
C SER A 102 14.51 -11.58 2.55
N ASP A 103 15.13 -11.70 1.37
CA ASP A 103 16.59 -11.82 1.25
C ASP A 103 17.31 -10.61 1.85
N LEU A 104 16.88 -9.39 1.50
CA LEU A 104 17.46 -8.16 2.02
C LEU A 104 17.27 -8.05 3.55
N THR A 105 16.14 -8.49 4.09
CA THR A 105 15.92 -8.49 5.55
C THR A 105 16.85 -9.47 6.26
N ALA A 106 17.06 -10.66 5.70
CA ALA A 106 17.99 -11.65 6.24
C ALA A 106 19.44 -11.14 6.20
N GLU A 107 19.83 -10.51 5.09
CA GLU A 107 21.16 -9.89 4.96
C GLU A 107 21.36 -8.74 5.95
N ASN A 108 20.36 -7.88 6.13
CA ASN A 108 20.42 -6.80 7.10
C ASN A 108 20.59 -7.32 8.55
N GLN A 109 19.87 -8.38 8.91
CA GLN A 109 20.03 -9.05 10.20
C GLN A 109 21.44 -9.63 10.39
N ARG A 110 21.99 -10.27 9.34
CA ARG A 110 23.35 -10.81 9.37
C ARG A 110 24.39 -9.71 9.58
N LEU A 111 24.28 -8.61 8.83
CA LEU A 111 25.19 -7.46 8.95
C LEU A 111 25.10 -6.81 10.33
N ARG A 112 23.89 -6.65 10.89
CA ARG A 112 23.69 -6.16 12.26
C ARG A 112 24.39 -7.03 13.29
N LYS A 113 24.24 -8.35 13.21
CA LYS A 113 24.95 -9.28 14.09
C LYS A 113 26.47 -9.15 13.96
N GLN A 114 27.00 -9.01 12.75
CA GLN A 114 28.44 -8.82 12.56
C GLN A 114 28.94 -7.52 13.19
N LEU A 115 28.16 -6.44 13.07
CA LEU A 115 28.41 -5.16 13.71
C LEU A 115 28.42 -5.27 15.24
N GLU A 116 27.43 -5.95 15.82
CA GLU A 116 27.35 -6.19 17.27
C GLU A 116 28.59 -6.93 17.79
N HIS A 117 29.03 -7.99 17.10
CA HIS A 117 30.24 -8.73 17.47
C HIS A 117 31.51 -7.85 17.35
N ALA A 118 31.62 -7.06 16.28
CA ALA A 118 32.76 -6.17 16.09
C ALA A 118 32.82 -5.08 17.18
N LEU A 119 31.68 -4.47 17.50
CA LEU A 119 31.57 -3.48 18.58
C LEU A 119 31.82 -4.09 19.95
N GLY A 120 31.38 -5.33 20.18
CA GLY A 120 31.69 -6.09 21.40
C GLY A 120 33.19 -6.29 21.60
N ARG A 121 33.91 -6.71 20.54
CA ARG A 121 35.38 -6.86 20.57
C ARG A 121 36.10 -5.54 20.84
N LEU A 122 35.65 -4.45 20.21
CA LEU A 122 36.22 -3.12 20.45
C LEU A 122 36.01 -2.64 21.89
N ARG A 123 34.86 -2.93 22.50
CA ARG A 123 34.61 -2.60 23.91
C ARG A 123 35.53 -3.34 24.86
N ILE A 124 35.70 -4.65 24.66
CA ILE A 124 36.60 -5.48 25.48
C ILE A 124 38.04 -4.99 25.36
N SER A 125 38.52 -4.76 24.13
CA SER A 125 39.86 -4.22 23.88
C SER A 125 40.09 -2.82 24.47
N ASN A 126 39.06 -2.00 24.61
CA ASN A 126 39.16 -0.66 25.23
C ASN A 126 39.06 -0.70 26.77
N GLN A 127 38.53 -1.78 27.37
CA GLN A 127 38.52 -1.96 28.82
C GLN A 127 39.83 -2.56 29.36
N GLU A 128 40.62 -3.22 28.51
CA GLU A 128 41.92 -3.82 28.85
C GLU A 128 43.09 -2.84 28.72
N ARG A 129 42.85 -1.60 28.25
CA ARG A 129 43.84 -0.50 28.18
C ARG A 129 43.61 0.50 29.30
#